data_AF-A0A0F9LVL3-F1
#
_entry.id   AF-A0A0F9LVL3-F1
#
_cell.length_a   1.000
_cell.length_b   1.000
_cell.length_c   1.000
_cell.angle_alpha   90.00
_cell.angle_beta   90.00
_cell.angle_gamma   90.00
#
_symmetry.space_group_name_H-M   'P 1'
#
loop_
_entity.id
_entity.type
_entity.pdbx_description
1 polymer ?
#
loop_
_entity_poly.entity_id
_entity_poly.type
_entity_poly.pdbx_seq_one_letter_code
_entity_poly.pdbx_strand_id
1 'polypeptide(L)' 'MTCNTGAICGGVGKRYQARVRLRGYRRYELVGKPTKSYRVAVRRMAAAFVEHRYQRGDVLMWADYYDPVQLCELVNHD' A
#
# COMPACT_ATOMS: atom_id res chain seq x y z
N MET A 1 8.39 -26.03 -30.75
CA MET A 1 7.20 -26.58 -30.06
C MET A 1 7.09 -25.91 -28.72
N THR A 2 5.95 -25.28 -28.49
CA THR A 2 5.57 -24.40 -27.38
C THR A 2 5.27 -25.15 -26.10
N CYS A 3 5.78 -24.64 -24.96
CA CYS A 3 5.07 -24.70 -23.68
C CYS A 3 5.23 -23.34 -22.99
N ASN A 4 4.22 -22.50 -23.21
CA ASN A 4 4.03 -21.20 -22.59
C ASN A 4 3.45 -21.45 -21.18
N THR A 5 4.31 -21.76 -20.21
CA THR A 5 3.88 -21.92 -18.82
C THR A 5 3.89 -20.55 -18.18
N GLY A 6 2.78 -19.82 -18.34
CA GLY A 6 2.56 -18.56 -17.63
C GLY A 6 2.72 -18.80 -16.13
N ALA A 7 3.85 -18.32 -15.58
CA ALA A 7 4.08 -18.29 -14.15
C ALA A 7 3.14 -17.24 -13.53
N ILE A 8 1.89 -17.63 -13.26
CA ILE A 8 0.95 -16.88 -12.44
C ILE A 8 1.54 -16.71 -11.01
N CYS A 9 2.52 -17.54 -10.64
CA CYS A 9 3.32 -17.48 -9.41
C CYS A 9 4.56 -16.57 -9.51
N GLY A 10 4.48 -15.46 -10.24
CA GLY A 10 5.57 -14.46 -10.39
C GLY A 10 5.63 -13.42 -9.25
N GLY A 11 5.12 -13.74 -8.06
CA GLY A 11 5.04 -12.79 -6.96
C GLY A 11 6.43 -12.33 -6.53
N VAL A 12 6.81 -11.10 -6.83
CA VAL A 12 8.11 -10.47 -6.45
C VAL A 12 8.28 -10.34 -4.91
N GLY A 13 7.42 -10.98 -4.11
CA GLY A 13 7.34 -10.94 -2.65
C GLY A 13 6.84 -9.61 -2.08
N LYS A 14 6.47 -8.66 -2.92
CA LYS A 14 6.11 -7.28 -2.53
C LYS A 14 4.61 -7.16 -2.36
N ARG A 15 4.12 -7.49 -1.17
CA ARG A 15 2.69 -7.55 -0.85
C ARG A 15 2.16 -6.30 -0.15
N TYR A 16 3.01 -5.40 0.32
CA TYR A 16 2.56 -4.25 1.11
C TYR A 16 2.68 -2.95 0.32
N GLN A 17 1.61 -2.14 0.36
CA GLN A 17 1.57 -0.84 -0.28
C GLN A 17 1.02 0.20 0.70
N ALA A 18 1.73 1.31 0.85
CA ALA A 18 1.26 2.46 1.60
C ALA A 18 0.53 3.41 0.66
N ARG A 19 -0.56 4.00 1.14
CA ARG A 19 -1.29 5.05 0.42
C ARG A 19 -1.82 6.10 1.41
N VAL A 20 -1.99 7.33 0.94
CA VAL A 20 -2.40 8.49 1.74
C VAL A 20 -3.43 9.31 0.98
N ARG A 21 -4.18 10.14 1.70
CA ARG A 21 -5.26 10.95 1.14
C ARG A 21 -5.35 12.30 1.84
N LEU A 22 -5.43 13.35 1.02
CA LEU A 22 -5.64 14.73 1.44
C LEU A 22 -7.08 14.94 1.94
N ARG A 23 -7.29 15.97 2.77
CA ARG A 23 -8.63 16.37 3.21
C ARG A 23 -9.47 16.82 2.00
N GLY A 24 -10.69 16.27 1.88
CA GLY A 24 -11.61 16.58 0.77
C GLY A 24 -11.34 15.82 -0.53
N TYR A 25 -10.23 15.07 -0.63
CA TYR A 25 -9.93 14.26 -1.80
C TYR A 25 -10.57 12.88 -1.66
N ARG A 26 -11.15 12.37 -2.75
CA ARG A 26 -11.75 11.01 -2.77
C ARG A 26 -10.72 9.93 -3.06
N ARG A 27 -9.67 10.25 -3.83
CA ARG A 27 -8.65 9.31 -4.30
C ARG A 27 -7.47 9.24 -3.34
N TYR A 28 -6.96 8.03 -3.15
CA TYR A 28 -5.71 7.80 -2.43
C TYR A 28 -4.53 7.92 -3.39
N GLU A 29 -3.44 8.49 -2.89
CA GLU A 29 -2.14 8.60 -3.53
C GLU A 29 -1.20 7.52 -2.98
N LEU A 30 -0.42 6.89 -3.86
CA LEU A 30 0.49 5.81 -3.47
C LEU A 30 1.80 6.39 -2.91
N VAL A 31 2.22 5.92 -1.73
CA VAL A 31 3.47 6.35 -1.11
C VAL A 31 4.58 5.35 -1.42
N GLY A 32 5.35 5.67 -2.46
CA GLY A 32 6.46 4.85 -2.92
C GLY A 32 6.03 3.51 -3.53
N LYS A 33 7.03 2.68 -3.86
CA LYS A 33 6.84 1.38 -4.53
C LYS A 33 6.37 0.28 -3.55
N PRO A 34 5.65 -0.75 -4.03
CA PRO A 34 5.29 -1.92 -3.23
C PRO A 34 6.52 -2.55 -2.56
N THR A 35 6.35 -3.05 -1.34
CA THR A 35 7.43 -3.60 -0.51
C THR A 35 7.08 -4.97 0.06
N LYS A 36 8.11 -5.76 0.39
CA LYS A 36 7.96 -7.05 1.06
C LYS A 36 7.69 -6.93 2.56
N SER A 37 7.96 -5.76 3.15
CA SER A 37 7.91 -5.56 4.60
C SER A 37 6.82 -4.58 4.99
N TYR A 38 5.88 -5.06 5.81
CA TYR A 38 4.84 -4.25 6.44
C TYR A 38 5.42 -3.03 7.17
N ARG A 39 6.47 -3.25 7.99
CA ARG A 39 7.13 -2.18 8.77
C ARG A 39 7.67 -1.06 7.88
N VAL A 40 8.21 -1.40 6.71
CA VAL A 40 8.69 -0.40 5.75
C VAL A 40 7.54 0.39 5.14
N ALA A 41 6.42 -0.26 4.82
CA ALA A 41 5.22 0.42 4.32
C ALA A 41 4.65 1.39 5.36
N VAL A 42 4.51 0.95 6.62
CA VAL A 42 4.04 1.79 7.74
C VAL A 42 4.95 3.00 7.94
N ARG A 43 6.28 2.79 7.95
CA ARG A 43 7.24 3.90 8.12
C ARG A 43 7.12 4.94 7.01
N ARG A 44 6.87 4.52 5.76
CA ARG A 44 6.67 5.44 4.63
C ARG A 44 5.36 6.22 4.77
N MET A 45 4.28 5.54 5.14
CA MET A 45 3.00 6.19 5.41
C MET A 45 3.13 7.23 6.52
N ALA A 46 3.76 6.85 7.65
CA ALA A 46 3.98 7.75 8.77
C ALA A 46 4.87 8.95 8.38
N ALA A 47 5.93 8.73 7.60
CA ALA A 47 6.79 9.80 7.10
C ALA A 47 6.02 10.80 6.22
N ALA A 48 5.14 10.32 5.33
CA ALA A 48 4.28 11.18 4.53
C ALA A 48 3.33 12.01 5.42
N PHE A 49 2.85 11.43 6.52
CA PHE A 49 1.98 12.12 7.48
C PHE A 49 2.65 13.25 8.27
N VAL A 50 3.97 13.20 8.45
CA VAL A 50 4.73 14.29 9.10
C VAL A 50 4.64 15.60 8.30
N GLU A 51 4.35 15.55 7.00
CA GLU A 51 4.15 16.76 6.19
C GLU A 51 2.84 17.50 6.52
N HIS A 52 2.00 16.99 7.44
CA HIS A 52 0.73 17.58 7.93
C HIS A 52 -0.31 17.92 6.86
N ARG A 53 -0.16 17.42 5.64
CA ARG A 53 -1.11 17.65 4.53
C ARG A 53 -2.17 16.55 4.45
N TYR A 54 -1.83 15.33 4.84
CA TYR A 54 -2.70 14.18 4.67
C TYR A 54 -3.62 13.97 5.88
N GLN A 55 -4.88 13.63 5.59
CA GLN A 55 -5.90 13.39 6.61
C GLN A 55 -6.03 11.90 6.94
N ARG A 56 -5.85 11.03 5.95
CA ARG A 56 -6.01 9.58 6.09
C ARG A 56 -4.92 8.84 5.34
N GLY A 57 -4.37 7.80 5.96
CA GLY A 57 -3.39 6.92 5.34
C GLY A 57 -3.64 5.50 5.77
N ASP A 58 -3.30 4.57 4.90
CA ASP A 58 -3.46 3.16 5.18
C ASP A 58 -2.40 2.32 4.48
N VAL A 59 -2.18 1.14 5.06
CA VAL A 59 -1.33 0.11 4.49
C VAL A 59 -2.18 -1.05 4.06
N LEU A 60 -2.15 -1.32 2.75
CA LEU A 60 -2.79 -2.47 2.14
C LEU A 60 -1.81 -3.63 2.03
N MET A 61 -2.33 -4.84 2.23
CA MET A 61 -1.68 -6.09 1.87
C MET A 61 -2.41 -6.72 0.69
N TRP A 62 -1.68 -6.89 -0.42
CA TRP A 62 -2.12 -7.60 -1.60
C TRP A 62 -1.99 -9.10 -1.36
N ALA A 63 -3.08 -9.83 -1.57
CA ALA A 63 -3.09 -11.27 -1.59
C ALA A 63 -3.26 -11.74 -3.04
N ASP A 64 -2.59 -12.82 -3.42
CA ASP A 64 -2.54 -13.27 -4.81
C ASP A 64 -3.91 -13.78 -5.32
N TYR A 65 -4.82 -14.18 -4.41
CA TYR A 65 -6.13 -14.77 -4.70
C TYR A 65 -7.31 -14.08 -4.00
N TYR A 66 -7.06 -13.01 -3.25
CA TYR A 66 -8.08 -12.32 -2.44
C TYR A 66 -7.97 -10.81 -2.59
N ASP A 67 -9.06 -10.12 -2.28
CA ASP A 67 -9.09 -8.67 -2.26
C ASP A 67 -8.02 -8.11 -1.30
N PRO A 68 -7.41 -6.96 -1.63
CA PRO A 68 -6.42 -6.33 -0.77
C PRO A 68 -7.00 -6.04 0.61
N VAL A 69 -6.29 -6.47 1.65
CA VAL A 69 -6.70 -6.28 3.04
C VAL A 69 -6.04 -5.02 3.59
N GLN A 70 -6.83 -4.15 4.20
CA GLN A 70 -6.30 -3.00 4.96
C GLN A 70 -5.80 -3.50 6.32
N LEU A 71 -4.50 -3.33 6.57
CA LEU A 71 -3.86 -3.82 7.80
C LEU A 71 -3.78 -2.75 8.90
N CYS A 72 -3.60 -1.50 8.49
CA CYS A 72 -3.43 -0.37 9.40
C CYS A 72 -3.99 0.88 8.75
N GLU A 73 -4.56 1.75 9.58
CA GLU A 73 -5.00 3.08 9.22
C GLU A 73 -4.37 4.09 10.17
N LEU A 74 -4.07 5.28 9.65
CA LEU A 74 -3.75 6.46 10.43
C LEU A 74 -4.67 7.59 9.98
N VAL A 75 -5.38 8.18 10.94
CA VAL A 75 -6.35 9.25 10.71
C VAL A 75 -5.93 10.44 11.55
N ASN A 76 -5.80 11.60 10.92
CA ASN A 76 -5.62 12.84 11.67
C ASN A 76 -6.99 13.37 12.12
N HIS A 77 -7.16 13.53 13.42
CA HIS A 77 -8.34 14.10 14.06
C HIS A 77 -8.06 15.57 14.39
N ASP A 78 -7.97 16.39 13.35
CA ASP A 78 -8.01 17.86 13.48
C ASP A 78 -9.47 18.36 13.51
#